data_AF-A0A1Y3ZS09-F1
#
_entry.id   AF-A0A1Y3ZS09-F1
#
_cell.length_a   1.000
_cell.length_b   1.000
_cell.length_c   1.000
_cell.angle_alpha   90.00
_cell.angle_beta   90.00
_cell.angle_gamma   90.00
#
_symmetry.space_group_name_H-M   'P 1'
#
loop_
_entity.id
_entity.type
_entity.pdbx_description
1 polymer ?
#
loop_
_entity_poly.entity_id
_entity_poly.type
_entity_poly.pdbx_seq_one_letter_code
_entity_poly.pdbx_strand_id
1 'polypeptide(L)'
;MEEQVLSWDEVQAWFKRIFLSGELMEGSQGNAERLSPVAAAHRILTNSFGLIPFGAYRKDGDARIPYEDEYLRRMLKVRPNDHMSPFMLRKVVMSNAFWHGFGAVWNRRDSAGQVIQRLPLPTECCSILKDPDSGQYWYEYNVDGVVKRFSNYELSFLFFETYDGTRPAAGSSSAAAGGW
;
A
#
# COMPACT_ATOMS: atom_id res chain seq x y z
N MET A 1 37.26 28.81 -6.88
CA MET A 1 36.10 28.07 -7.40
C MET A 1 34.89 28.89 -7.00
N GLU A 2 34.43 29.76 -7.90
CA GLU A 2 33.34 30.69 -7.60
C GLU A 2 32.02 29.94 -7.61
N GLU A 3 31.32 29.92 -6.48
CA GLU A 3 29.95 29.46 -6.38
C GLU A 3 29.02 30.54 -6.95
N GLN A 4 28.45 30.27 -8.12
CA GLN A 4 27.45 31.12 -8.73
C GLN A 4 26.07 30.75 -8.19
N VAL A 5 25.41 31.70 -7.53
CA VAL A 5 24.05 31.52 -7.01
C VAL A 5 23.06 31.72 -8.15
N LEU A 6 22.45 30.63 -8.60
CA LEU A 6 21.39 30.64 -9.62
C LEU A 6 20.04 30.99 -9.00
N SER A 7 19.25 31.79 -9.71
CA SER A 7 17.88 32.10 -9.29
C SER A 7 16.95 30.90 -9.50
N TRP A 8 15.87 30.83 -8.73
CA TRP A 8 14.94 29.69 -8.75
C TRP A 8 14.32 29.45 -10.13
N ASP A 9 14.09 30.51 -10.91
CA ASP A 9 13.55 30.40 -12.27
C ASP A 9 14.56 29.80 -13.26
N GLU A 10 15.86 30.10 -13.08
CA GLU A 10 16.94 29.51 -13.88
C GLU A 10 17.15 28.02 -13.55
N VAL A 11 17.00 27.65 -12.28
CA VAL A 11 17.01 26.25 -11.82
C VAL A 11 15.83 25.49 -12.43
N GLN A 12 14.63 26.08 -12.46
CA GLN A 12 13.46 25.45 -13.07
C GLN A 12 13.58 25.33 -14.60
N ALA A 13 14.13 26.34 -15.28
CA ALA A 13 14.35 26.29 -16.73
C ALA A 13 15.40 25.23 -17.10
N TRP A 14 16.45 25.10 -16.28
CA TRP A 14 17.47 24.05 -16.42
C TRP A 14 16.89 22.65 -16.19
N PHE A 15 16.10 22.46 -15.13
CA PHE A 15 15.37 21.21 -14.88
C PHE A 15 14.42 20.87 -16.02
N LYS A 16 13.62 21.82 -16.50
CA LYS A 16 12.71 21.58 -17.64
C LYS A 16 13.48 21.22 -18.91
N ARG A 17 14.62 21.85 -19.19
CA ARG A 17 15.41 21.56 -20.39
C ARG A 17 16.09 20.18 -20.35
N ILE A 18 16.58 19.77 -19.18
CA ILE A 18 17.22 18.45 -19.01
C ILE A 18 16.18 17.32 -18.94
N PHE A 19 15.01 17.56 -18.34
CA PHE A 19 14.01 16.51 -18.09
C PHE A 19 12.83 16.45 -19.08
N LEU A 20 12.50 17.53 -19.80
CA LEU A 20 11.33 17.58 -20.70
C LEU A 20 11.67 17.66 -22.20
N SER A 21 12.94 17.58 -22.59
CA SER A 21 13.31 17.42 -24.01
C SER A 21 13.25 15.95 -24.43
N GLY A 22 12.03 15.41 -24.51
CA GLY A 22 11.76 14.07 -25.03
C GLY A 22 10.37 13.56 -24.69
N GLU A 23 9.35 14.09 -25.37
CA GLU A 23 7.95 13.65 -25.48
C GLU A 23 7.14 13.44 -24.18
N LEU A 24 5.89 13.92 -24.17
CA LEU A 24 4.91 13.71 -23.11
C LEU A 24 4.64 12.21 -22.93
N MET A 25 5.40 11.55 -22.05
CA MET A 25 5.20 10.13 -21.72
C MET A 25 4.22 10.00 -20.57
N GLU A 26 3.11 9.29 -20.82
CA GLU A 26 2.10 8.91 -19.83
C GLU A 26 2.76 8.33 -18.56
N GLY A 27 2.36 8.88 -17.41
CA GLY A 27 2.82 8.49 -16.09
C GLY A 27 2.32 7.11 -15.68
N SER A 28 2.87 6.05 -16.27
CA SER A 28 2.70 4.68 -15.80
C SER A 28 3.80 4.31 -14.81
N GLN A 29 3.49 3.41 -13.87
CA GLN A 29 4.41 2.85 -12.87
C GLN A 29 5.75 2.38 -13.49
N GLY A 30 5.69 1.80 -14.70
CA GLY A 30 6.88 1.36 -15.44
C GLY A 30 7.84 2.48 -15.84
N ASN A 31 7.36 3.73 -15.97
CA ASN A 31 8.21 4.90 -16.22
C ASN A 31 8.76 5.49 -14.92
N ALA A 32 7.98 5.49 -13.83
CA ALA A 32 8.42 5.97 -12.52
C ALA A 32 9.51 5.08 -11.90
N GLU A 33 9.45 3.76 -12.13
CA GLU A 33 10.49 2.81 -11.72
C GLU A 33 11.83 3.01 -12.48
N ARG A 34 11.80 3.64 -13.65
CA ARG A 34 13.00 3.98 -14.44
C ARG A 34 13.65 5.29 -14.03
N LEU A 35 12.95 6.13 -13.27
CA LEU A 35 13.52 7.35 -12.69
C LEU A 35 14.25 6.98 -11.40
N SER A 36 15.59 7.03 -11.45
CA SER A 36 16.45 6.60 -10.35
C SER A 36 16.10 7.19 -8.97
N PRO A 37 15.63 8.45 -8.83
CA PRO A 37 15.28 8.98 -7.51
C PRO A 37 13.99 8.40 -6.92
N VAL A 38 12.96 8.15 -7.75
CA VAL A 38 11.67 7.62 -7.30
C VAL A 38 11.82 6.16 -6.87
N ALA A 39 12.52 5.36 -7.69
CA ALA A 39 12.83 3.97 -7.34
C ALA A 39 13.70 3.88 -6.07
N ALA A 40 14.65 4.80 -5.87
CA ALA A 40 15.46 4.86 -4.65
C ALA A 40 14.60 5.22 -3.42
N ALA A 41 13.74 6.24 -3.52
CA ALA A 41 12.85 6.65 -2.43
C ALA A 41 11.86 5.53 -2.06
N HIS A 42 11.24 4.89 -3.05
CA HIS A 42 10.38 3.71 -2.86
C HIS A 42 11.12 2.59 -2.12
N ARG A 43 12.35 2.27 -2.56
CA ARG A 43 13.16 1.22 -1.92
C ARG A 43 13.53 1.56 -0.48
N ILE A 44 13.89 2.81 -0.19
CA ILE A 44 14.21 3.27 1.16
C ILE A 44 12.98 3.15 2.06
N LEU A 45 11.85 3.71 1.64
CA LEU A 45 10.61 3.70 2.42
C LEU A 45 10.12 2.26 2.71
N THR A 46 10.03 1.44 1.67
CA THR A 46 9.50 0.07 1.80
C THR A 46 10.41 -0.83 2.63
N ASN A 47 11.74 -0.67 2.54
CA ASN A 47 12.69 -1.37 3.39
C ASN A 47 12.60 -0.91 4.85
N SER A 48 12.53 0.40 5.09
CA SER A 48 12.39 0.96 6.44
C SER A 48 11.11 0.46 7.12
N PHE A 49 9.98 0.45 6.40
CA PHE A 49 8.72 -0.08 6.93
C PHE A 49 8.80 -1.59 7.23
N GLY A 50 9.47 -2.36 6.37
CA GLY A 50 9.67 -3.79 6.58
C GLY A 50 10.36 -4.14 7.90
N LEU A 51 11.27 -3.27 8.36
CA LEU A 51 12.07 -3.45 9.58
C LEU A 51 11.33 -3.11 10.88
N ILE A 52 10.19 -2.42 10.84
CA ILE A 52 9.48 -1.97 12.04
C ILE A 52 9.02 -3.20 12.87
N PRO A 53 9.42 -3.32 14.14
CA PRO A 53 8.97 -4.43 14.98
C PRO A 53 7.51 -4.25 15.37
N PHE A 54 6.72 -5.32 15.26
CA PHE A 54 5.33 -5.31 15.72
C PHE A 54 5.25 -5.99 17.09
N GLY A 55 4.72 -5.26 18.07
CA GLY A 55 4.38 -5.78 19.40
C GLY A 55 2.88 -5.94 19.56
N ALA A 56 2.45 -7.03 20.19
CA ALA A 56 1.06 -7.21 20.59
C ALA A 56 0.89 -6.74 22.04
N TYR A 57 -0.17 -6.00 22.29
CA TYR A 57 -0.50 -5.45 23.61
C TYR A 57 -1.97 -5.66 23.88
N ARG A 58 -2.32 -5.92 25.14
CA ARG A 58 -3.69 -6.02 25.62
C ARG A 58 -3.98 -4.86 26.55
N LYS A 59 -5.20 -4.32 26.45
CA LYS A 59 -5.69 -3.32 27.40
C LYS A 59 -6.09 -4.02 28.70
N ASP A 60 -5.59 -3.53 29.82
CA ASP A 60 -5.94 -4.01 31.16
C ASP A 60 -6.23 -2.79 32.04
N GLY A 61 -7.52 -2.48 32.25
CA GLY A 61 -7.93 -1.19 32.78
C GLY A 61 -7.42 -0.03 31.91
N ASP A 62 -6.66 0.89 32.51
CA ASP A 62 -5.98 1.98 31.80
C ASP A 62 -4.53 1.63 31.36
N ALA A 63 -4.03 0.45 31.73
CA ALA A 63 -2.69 0.00 31.35
C ALA A 63 -2.70 -0.72 29.99
N ARG A 64 -1.56 -0.63 29.29
CA ARG A 64 -1.25 -1.46 28.12
C ARG A 64 -0.13 -2.42 28.51
N ILE A 65 -0.47 -3.70 28.61
CA ILE A 65 0.49 -4.75 28.96
C ILE A 65 0.90 -5.53 27.71
N PRO A 66 2.18 -5.94 27.58
CA PRO A 66 2.60 -6.84 26.52
C PRO A 66 1.72 -8.09 26.51
N TYR A 67 1.26 -8.48 25.32
CA TYR A 67 0.44 -9.66 25.12
C TYR A 67 1.22 -10.63 24.25
N GLU A 68 1.56 -11.78 24.83
CA GLU A 68 2.19 -12.87 24.09
C GLU A 68 1.11 -13.90 23.74
N ASP A 69 0.83 -13.99 22.45
CA ASP A 69 0.00 -15.02 21.84
C ASP A 69 0.81 -15.67 20.74
N GLU A 70 0.96 -17.00 20.79
CA GLU A 70 1.88 -17.70 19.90
C GLU A 70 1.45 -17.60 18.43
N TYR A 71 0.14 -17.53 18.16
CA TYR A 71 -0.38 -17.41 16.80
C TYR A 71 -0.11 -16.02 16.22
N LEU A 72 -0.43 -14.96 16.94
CA LEU A 72 -0.12 -13.59 16.56
C LEU A 72 1.38 -13.37 16.48
N ARG A 73 2.16 -13.91 17.41
CA ARG A 73 3.63 -13.86 17.39
C ARG A 73 4.17 -14.52 16.12
N ARG A 74 3.67 -15.71 15.79
CA ARG A 74 4.05 -16.40 14.55
C ARG A 74 3.71 -15.56 13.33
N MET A 75 2.48 -15.06 13.22
CA MET A 75 2.01 -14.30 12.05
C MET A 75 2.71 -12.96 11.87
N LEU A 76 3.04 -12.26 12.96
CA LEU A 76 3.60 -10.91 12.90
C LEU A 76 5.12 -10.89 12.94
N LYS A 77 5.77 -11.85 13.61
CA LYS A 77 7.22 -11.82 13.87
C LYS A 77 8.00 -12.97 13.21
N VAL A 78 7.39 -14.13 12.98
CA VAL A 78 8.14 -15.32 12.50
C VAL A 78 7.87 -15.60 11.03
N ARG A 79 6.63 -15.91 10.67
CA ARG A 79 6.26 -16.30 9.32
C ARG A 79 4.76 -16.05 9.07
N PRO A 80 4.39 -15.07 8.22
CA PRO A 80 3.00 -14.76 7.90
C PRO A 80 2.34 -15.78 6.96
N ASN A 81 3.12 -16.40 6.07
CA ASN A 81 2.66 -17.44 5.15
C ASN A 81 3.85 -18.28 4.66
N ASP A 82 3.58 -19.30 3.87
CA ASP A 82 4.60 -20.26 3.44
C ASP A 82 5.59 -19.70 2.41
N HIS A 83 5.29 -18.56 1.79
CA HIS A 83 6.05 -18.01 0.67
C HIS A 83 6.93 -16.81 1.04
N MET A 84 6.63 -16.08 2.12
CA MET A 84 7.33 -14.83 2.44
C MET A 84 7.58 -14.64 3.94
N SER A 85 8.64 -13.89 4.25
CA SER A 85 8.94 -13.44 5.61
C SER A 85 8.04 -12.26 6.03
N PRO A 86 7.93 -11.95 7.34
CA PRO A 86 7.21 -10.75 7.80
C PRO A 86 7.74 -9.46 7.17
N PHE A 87 9.06 -9.36 6.98
CA PHE A 87 9.71 -8.25 6.29
C PHE A 87 9.19 -8.10 4.85
N MET A 88 9.18 -9.20 4.09
CA MET A 88 8.72 -9.18 2.70
C MET A 88 7.24 -8.85 2.58
N LEU A 89 6.39 -9.40 3.47
CA LEU A 89 4.96 -9.05 3.49
C LEU A 89 4.77 -7.54 3.68
N ARG A 90 5.42 -6.95 4.68
CA ARG A 90 5.31 -5.51 4.98
C ARG A 90 5.84 -4.67 3.83
N LYS A 91 6.96 -5.09 3.23
CA LYS A 91 7.55 -4.44 2.06
C LYS A 91 6.58 -4.40 0.88
N VAL A 92 5.93 -5.52 0.56
CA VAL A 92 4.93 -5.61 -0.51
C VAL A 92 3.72 -4.73 -0.20
N VAL A 93 3.21 -4.78 1.03
CA VAL A 93 2.04 -3.98 1.43
C VAL A 93 2.34 -2.48 1.35
N MET A 94 3.51 -2.05 1.82
CA MET A 94 3.94 -0.65 1.69
C MET A 94 4.19 -0.26 0.23
N SER A 95 4.72 -1.17 -0.59
CA SER A 95 4.87 -0.93 -2.03
C SER A 95 3.53 -0.69 -2.70
N ASN A 96 2.54 -1.53 -2.41
CA ASN A 96 1.19 -1.37 -2.93
C ASN A 96 0.56 -0.07 -2.46
N ALA A 97 0.75 0.28 -1.18
CA ALA A 97 0.27 1.54 -0.63
C ALA A 97 0.92 2.76 -1.31
N PHE A 98 2.23 2.73 -1.53
CA PHE A 98 2.95 3.82 -2.19
C PHE A 98 2.47 4.07 -3.62
N TRP A 99 2.23 3.01 -4.40
CA TRP A 99 1.84 3.13 -5.81
C TRP A 99 0.34 3.35 -6.02
N HIS A 100 -0.51 2.80 -5.15
CA HIS A 100 -1.97 2.74 -5.35
C HIS A 100 -2.77 3.34 -4.18
N GLY A 101 -2.12 4.09 -3.30
CA GLY A 101 -2.77 4.74 -2.15
C GLY A 101 -3.15 3.84 -0.99
N PHE A 102 -3.22 2.52 -1.19
CA PHE A 102 -3.43 1.56 -0.12
C PHE A 102 -2.81 0.19 -0.41
N GLY A 103 -2.47 -0.53 0.65
CA GLY A 103 -2.10 -1.93 0.62
C GLY A 103 -3.09 -2.75 1.44
N ALA A 104 -3.51 -3.89 0.92
CA ALA A 104 -4.43 -4.79 1.63
C ALA A 104 -3.74 -6.11 1.97
N VAL A 105 -4.10 -6.67 3.13
CA VAL A 105 -3.66 -7.99 3.58
C VAL A 105 -4.88 -8.80 3.97
N TRP A 106 -5.07 -9.95 3.33
CA TRP A 106 -6.05 -10.93 3.76
C TRP A 106 -5.53 -11.71 4.97
N ASN A 107 -6.26 -11.63 6.07
CA ASN A 107 -6.01 -12.43 7.27
C ASN A 107 -6.89 -13.68 7.21
N ARG A 108 -6.35 -14.75 6.61
CA ARG A 108 -7.03 -16.04 6.53
C ARG A 108 -7.14 -16.63 7.92
N ARG A 109 -8.37 -17.00 8.31
CA ARG A 109 -8.67 -17.62 9.59
C ARG A 109 -9.03 -19.09 9.43
N ASP A 110 -8.81 -19.87 10.48
CA ASP A 110 -9.33 -21.24 10.60
C ASP A 110 -10.79 -21.24 11.11
N SER A 111 -11.35 -22.44 11.30
CA SER A 111 -12.70 -22.63 11.85
C SER A 111 -12.84 -22.18 13.31
N ALA A 112 -11.74 -22.03 14.04
CA ALA A 112 -11.72 -21.50 15.40
C ALA A 112 -11.56 -19.96 15.44
N GLY A 113 -11.47 -19.30 14.28
CA GLY A 113 -11.33 -17.85 14.16
C GLY A 113 -9.89 -17.33 14.33
N GLN A 114 -8.90 -18.23 14.43
CA GLN A 114 -7.50 -17.88 14.60
C GLN A 114 -6.88 -17.50 13.25
N VAL A 115 -6.07 -16.44 13.21
CA VAL A 115 -5.38 -16.04 11.98
C VAL A 115 -4.22 -17.00 11.72
N ILE A 116 -4.37 -17.83 10.70
CA ILE A 116 -3.39 -18.86 10.34
C ILE A 116 -2.45 -18.43 9.23
N GLN A 117 -2.86 -17.47 8.39
CA GLN A 117 -2.04 -16.94 7.30
C GLN A 117 -2.39 -15.47 7.04
N ARG A 118 -1.37 -14.70 6.63
CA ARG A 118 -1.52 -13.33 6.15
C ARG A 118 -0.97 -13.23 4.74
N LEU A 119 -1.81 -12.82 3.78
CA LEU A 119 -1.47 -12.78 2.37
C LEU A 119 -1.67 -11.35 1.85
N PRO A 120 -0.62 -10.68 1.35
CA PRO A 120 -0.81 -9.39 0.70
C PRO A 120 -1.60 -9.58 -0.60
N LEU A 121 -2.57 -8.70 -0.85
CA LEU A 121 -3.38 -8.71 -2.05
C LEU A 121 -2.89 -7.64 -3.04
N PRO A 122 -2.92 -7.91 -4.36
CA PRO A 122 -2.56 -6.92 -5.37
C PRO A 122 -3.62 -5.81 -5.42
N THR A 123 -3.23 -4.58 -5.04
CA THR A 123 -4.19 -3.47 -4.89
C THR A 123 -4.85 -3.08 -6.22
N GLU A 124 -4.10 -3.16 -7.33
CA GLU A 124 -4.59 -2.86 -8.67
C GLU A 124 -5.79 -3.73 -9.11
N CYS A 125 -5.95 -4.92 -8.52
CA CYS A 125 -7.04 -5.84 -8.82
C CYS A 125 -8.29 -5.62 -7.96
N CYS A 126 -8.30 -4.61 -7.08
CA CYS A 126 -9.36 -4.41 -6.10
C CYS A 126 -10.49 -3.53 -6.63
N SER A 127 -11.72 -4.03 -6.57
CA SER A 127 -12.96 -3.27 -6.76
C SER A 127 -13.73 -3.17 -5.44
N ILE A 128 -14.16 -1.96 -5.07
CA ILE A 128 -14.97 -1.72 -3.87
C ILE A 128 -16.43 -1.72 -4.28
N LEU A 129 -17.19 -2.65 -3.74
CA LEU A 129 -18.63 -2.80 -3.98
C LEU A 129 -19.37 -2.35 -2.73
N LYS A 130 -20.41 -1.54 -2.91
CA LYS A 130 -21.34 -1.18 -1.83
C LYS A 130 -22.67 -1.88 -2.10
N ASP A 131 -23.11 -2.68 -1.15
CA ASP A 131 -24.43 -3.29 -1.18
C ASP A 131 -25.49 -2.18 -1.02
N PRO A 132 -26.38 -1.97 -2.00
CA PRO A 132 -27.40 -0.92 -1.93
C PRO A 132 -28.42 -1.14 -0.82
N ASP A 133 -28.68 -2.39 -0.42
CA ASP A 133 -29.72 -2.72 0.55
C ASP A 133 -29.18 -2.68 1.99
N SER A 134 -28.03 -3.31 2.22
CA SER A 134 -27.42 -3.38 3.56
C SER A 134 -26.46 -2.23 3.88
N GLY A 135 -26.02 -1.48 2.86
CA GLY A 135 -24.99 -0.46 2.97
C GLY A 135 -23.58 -1.00 3.25
N GLN A 136 -23.40 -2.33 3.29
CA GLN A 136 -22.11 -2.97 3.57
C GLN A 136 -21.14 -2.84 2.40
N TYR A 137 -19.85 -2.71 2.72
CA TYR A 137 -18.78 -2.68 1.74
C TYR A 137 -18.14 -4.06 1.57
N TRP A 138 -17.96 -4.46 0.32
CA TRP A 138 -17.27 -5.66 -0.10
C TRP A 138 -16.06 -5.29 -0.94
N TYR A 139 -14.96 -6.03 -0.77
CA TYR A 139 -13.74 -5.86 -1.54
C TYR A 139 -13.58 -7.06 -2.46
N GLU A 140 -13.76 -6.84 -3.75
CA GLU A 140 -13.63 -7.88 -4.78
C GLU A 140 -12.25 -7.80 -5.43
N TYR A 141 -11.53 -8.92 -5.44
CA TYR A 141 -10.26 -9.07 -6.13
C TYR A 141 -10.44 -10.03 -7.29
N ASN A 142 -10.07 -9.59 -8.49
CA ASN A 142 -10.05 -10.43 -9.69
C ASN A 142 -8.60 -10.61 -10.15
N VAL A 143 -8.07 -11.82 -10.03
CA VAL A 143 -6.73 -12.18 -10.50
C VAL A 143 -6.88 -13.32 -11.48
N ASP A 144 -6.51 -13.10 -12.74
CA ASP A 144 -6.57 -14.10 -13.83
C ASP A 144 -7.95 -14.78 -13.97
N GLY A 145 -9.03 -14.03 -13.77
CA GLY A 145 -10.40 -14.53 -13.84
C GLY A 145 -10.89 -15.23 -12.57
N VAL A 146 -10.02 -15.40 -11.57
CA VAL A 146 -10.42 -15.88 -10.25
C VAL A 146 -10.89 -14.69 -9.41
N VAL A 147 -12.20 -14.62 -9.21
CA VAL A 147 -12.83 -13.57 -8.42
C VAL A 147 -13.00 -14.05 -6.97
N LYS A 148 -12.56 -13.23 -6.03
CA LYS A 148 -12.80 -13.44 -4.60
C LYS A 148 -13.26 -12.17 -3.91
N ARG A 149 -14.33 -12.28 -3.13
CA ARG A 149 -14.88 -11.19 -2.31
C ARG A 149 -14.46 -11.35 -0.86
N PHE A 150 -14.16 -10.23 -0.23
CA PHE A 150 -13.81 -10.14 1.18
C PHE A 150 -14.67 -9.10 1.87
N SER A 151 -15.07 -9.42 3.10
CA SER A 151 -15.62 -8.42 4.02
C SER A 151 -14.48 -7.58 4.63
N ASN A 152 -14.81 -6.40 5.17
CA ASN A 152 -13.83 -5.55 5.84
C ASN A 152 -13.12 -6.28 7.01
N TYR A 153 -13.83 -7.12 7.76
CA TYR A 153 -13.29 -7.85 8.92
C TYR A 153 -12.21 -8.89 8.58
N GLU A 154 -12.11 -9.29 7.31
CA GLU A 154 -11.11 -10.24 6.82
C GLU A 154 -9.82 -9.56 6.36
N LEU A 155 -9.87 -8.25 6.12
CA LEU A 155 -8.76 -7.48 5.55
C LEU A 155 -8.10 -6.59 6.59
N SER A 156 -6.80 -6.38 6.44
CA SER A 156 -6.08 -5.27 7.06
C SER A 156 -5.63 -4.32 5.96
N PHE A 157 -5.92 -3.03 6.15
CA PHE A 157 -5.52 -1.98 5.24
C PHE A 157 -4.35 -1.17 5.81
N LEU A 158 -3.38 -0.88 4.95
CA LEU A 158 -2.39 0.17 5.15
C LEU A 158 -2.71 1.27 4.14
N PHE A 159 -3.17 2.42 4.62
CA PHE A 159 -3.36 3.58 3.77
C PHE A 159 -2.05 4.36 3.68
N PHE A 160 -1.69 4.78 2.47
CA PHE A 160 -0.60 5.73 2.27
C PHE A 160 -1.16 7.14 2.40
N GLU A 161 -0.34 8.08 2.87
CA GLU A 161 -0.76 9.48 3.02
C GLU A 161 -1.27 10.00 1.68
N THR A 162 -2.57 10.24 1.61
CA THR A 162 -3.16 11.13 0.63
C THR A 162 -3.01 12.56 1.12
N TYR A 163 -2.53 13.43 0.24
CA TYR A 163 -2.32 14.85 0.52
C TYR A 163 -3.59 15.60 1.00
N ASP A 164 -4.78 14.98 0.94
CA ASP A 164 -6.06 15.56 1.34
C ASP A 164 -6.73 14.91 2.57
N GLY A 165 -6.10 13.90 3.19
CA GLY A 165 -6.58 13.25 4.43
C GLY A 165 -7.98 12.64 4.38
N THR A 166 -8.60 12.51 3.20
CA THR A 166 -10.02 12.11 3.08
C THR A 166 -10.29 11.03 2.04
N ARG A 167 -9.31 10.66 1.21
CA ARG A 167 -9.45 9.61 0.19
C ARG A 167 -8.34 8.58 0.31
N PRO A 168 -8.58 7.28 0.13
CA PRO A 168 -7.51 6.38 -0.32
C PRO A 168 -7.07 6.87 -1.70
N ALA A 169 -5.77 6.84 -2.04
CA ALA A 169 -5.31 7.29 -3.36
C ALA A 169 -5.75 6.30 -4.45
N ALA A 170 -7.05 6.31 -4.78
CA ALA A 170 -7.52 5.76 -6.03
C ALA A 170 -6.80 6.54 -7.12
N GLY A 171 -5.94 5.83 -7.84
CA GLY A 171 -5.31 6.34 -9.05
C GLY A 171 -6.37 6.94 -9.96
N SER A 172 -5.93 7.91 -10.75
CA SER A 172 -6.62 8.43 -11.91
C SER A 172 -7.06 7.29 -12.85
N SER A 173 -8.17 6.63 -12.56
CA SER A 173 -8.95 5.96 -13.58
C SER A 173 -9.80 7.07 -14.19
N SER A 174 -9.48 7.40 -15.45
CA SER A 174 -10.40 8.05 -16.36
C SER A 174 -11.78 7.41 -16.25
N ALA A 175 -12.67 8.03 -15.50
CA ALA A 175 -14.11 7.89 -15.68
C ALA A 175 -14.52 9.10 -16.51
N ALA A 176 -14.20 9.03 -17.80
CA ALA A 176 -14.83 9.87 -18.79
C ALA A 176 -16.33 9.52 -18.82
N ALA A 177 -17.14 10.55 -18.57
CA ALA A 177 -18.44 10.86 -19.17
C ALA A 177 -19.62 9.87 -19.06
N GLY A 178 -20.75 10.44 -18.63
CA GLY A 178 -22.12 9.90 -18.74
C GLY A 178 -22.78 9.87 -17.37
N GLY A 179 -23.59 10.82 -16.91
CA GLY A 179 -24.58 11.59 -17.67
C GLY A 179 -25.96 10.97 -17.42
N TRP A 180 -26.63 11.49 -16.40
CA TRP A 180 -28.01 11.22 -15.94
C TRP A 180 -28.24 9.95 -15.11
#